data_AF-A0A3M0C797-F1
#
_entry.id   AF-A0A3M0C797-F1
#
_cell.length_a   1.000
_cell.length_b   1.000
_cell.length_c   1.000
_cell.angle_alpha   90.00
_cell.angle_beta   90.00
_cell.angle_gamma   90.00
#
_symmetry.space_group_name_H-M   'P 1'
#
loop_
_entity.id
_entity.type
_entity.pdbx_description
1 polymer ?
#
loop_
_entity_poly.entity_id
_entity_poly.type
_entity_poly.pdbx_seq_one_letter_code
_entity_poly.pdbx_strand_id
1 'polypeptide(L)' 'MHSAQKNRTGPMENTGYDHISDGTRTLANTLSSHLGLNKALEFCRDNQWHGVLAALEEIHSLTDGDS' A
#
# COMPACT_ATOMS: atom_id res chain seq x y z
N MET A 1 -29.84 37.86 -11.16
CA MET A 1 -29.60 37.55 -9.74
C MET A 1 -29.25 36.07 -9.68
N HIS A 2 -28.00 35.70 -10.00
CA HIS A 2 -26.93 35.33 -9.07
C HIS A 2 -27.24 34.10 -8.20
N SER A 3 -26.58 32.98 -8.58
CA SER A 3 -25.96 31.94 -7.74
C SER A 3 -26.87 31.05 -6.86
N ALA A 4 -26.63 29.74 -6.71
CA ALA A 4 -25.34 29.09 -6.56
C ALA A 4 -25.37 27.60 -6.98
N GLN A 5 -24.35 27.20 -7.75
CA GLN A 5 -23.84 25.83 -7.79
C GLN A 5 -23.40 25.44 -6.38
N LYS A 6 -24.06 24.44 -5.78
CA LYS A 6 -23.62 23.88 -4.51
C LYS A 6 -22.62 22.77 -4.78
N ASN A 7 -21.40 23.18 -5.09
CA ASN A 7 -20.19 22.38 -4.91
C ASN A 7 -20.17 21.87 -3.46
N ARG A 8 -20.29 20.56 -3.28
CA ARG A 8 -19.80 19.86 -2.10
C ARG A 8 -19.18 18.55 -2.55
N THR A 9 -18.06 18.69 -3.23
CA THR A 9 -16.97 17.71 -3.13
C THR A 9 -16.84 17.38 -1.65
N GLY A 10 -17.12 16.13 -1.30
CA GLY A 10 -16.99 15.63 0.07
C GLY A 10 -15.57 15.87 0.59
N PRO A 11 -15.38 15.84 1.92
CA PRO A 11 -14.09 16.14 2.52
C PRO A 11 -13.02 15.27 1.84
N MET A 12 -12.01 15.94 1.29
CA MET A 12 -10.75 15.32 0.95
C MET A 12 -10.21 14.78 2.26
N GLU A 13 -10.46 13.51 2.53
CA GLU A 13 -9.90 12.80 3.69
C GLU A 13 -8.40 12.75 3.49
N ASN A 14 -7.75 13.75 4.06
CA ASN A 14 -6.32 13.78 4.29
C ASN A 14 -6.01 12.77 5.41
N THR A 15 -5.86 11.51 5.02
CA THR A 15 -5.30 10.44 5.86
C THR A 15 -4.45 9.60 4.91
N GLY A 16 -3.17 9.94 4.73
CA GLY A 16 -2.12 9.33 5.53
C GLY A 16 -1.40 8.32 4.66
N TYR A 17 -0.14 8.06 4.92
CA TYR A 17 0.64 7.00 4.25
C TYR A 17 0.13 5.57 4.63
N ASP A 18 -1.14 5.44 5.03
CA ASP A 18 -1.75 4.26 5.67
C ASP A 18 -2.62 3.43 4.72
N HIS A 19 -2.91 3.90 3.50
CA HIS A 19 -3.73 3.13 2.58
C HIS A 19 -2.90 2.50 1.47
N ILE A 20 -2.36 1.33 1.78
CA ILE A 20 -1.82 0.43 0.76
C ILE A 20 -2.98 0.00 -0.14
N SER A 21 -2.91 0.37 -1.42
CA SER A 21 -3.95 0.03 -2.39
C SER A 21 -4.04 -1.50 -2.59
N ASP A 22 -5.24 -2.02 -2.86
CA ASP A 22 -5.45 -3.46 -3.12
C ASP A 22 -4.56 -4.00 -4.25
N GLY A 23 -4.31 -3.20 -5.28
CA GLY A 23 -3.38 -3.56 -6.36
C GLY A 23 -1.94 -3.74 -5.86
N THR A 24 -1.51 -2.89 -4.93
CA THR A 24 -0.19 -2.95 -4.29
C THR A 24 -0.07 -4.17 -3.39
N ARG A 25 -1.11 -4.46 -2.60
CA ARG A 25 -1.15 -5.65 -1.74
C ARG A 25 -1.19 -6.95 -2.57
N THR A 26 -1.89 -6.95 -3.69
CA THR A 26 -1.91 -8.07 -4.65
C THR A 26 -0.53 -8.33 -5.26
N LEU A 27 0.16 -7.26 -5.67
CA LEU A 27 1.51 -7.36 -6.23
C LEU A 27 2.51 -7.84 -5.19
N ALA A 28 2.44 -7.33 -3.95
CA ALA A 28 3.27 -7.77 -2.83
C ALA A 28 3.08 -9.26 -2.53
N ASN A 29 1.84 -9.74 -2.46
CA ASN A 29 1.54 -11.17 -2.27
C ASN A 29 2.07 -12.04 -3.42
N THR A 30 1.95 -11.56 -4.66
CA THR A 30 2.48 -12.28 -5.82
C THR A 30 4.01 -12.37 -5.79
N LEU A 31 4.68 -11.26 -5.45
CA LEU A 31 6.13 -11.19 -5.33
C LEU A 31 6.64 -12.05 -4.17
N SER A 32 6.02 -11.98 -3.00
CA SER A 32 6.41 -12.77 -1.84
C SER A 32 6.21 -14.26 -2.10
N SER A 33 5.14 -14.65 -2.80
CA SER A 33 4.89 -16.04 -3.20
C SER A 33 5.90 -16.54 -4.23
N HIS A 34 6.30 -15.70 -5.19
CA HIS A 34 7.20 -16.12 -6.27
C HIS A 34 8.69 -16.11 -5.87
N LEU A 35 9.15 -15.09 -5.15
CA LEU A 35 10.56 -14.87 -4.81
C LEU A 35 10.90 -15.24 -3.36
N GLY A 36 9.89 -15.34 -2.49
CA GLY A 36 10.06 -15.35 -1.04
C GLY A 36 10.08 -13.92 -0.48
N LEU A 37 9.61 -13.77 0.76
CA LEU A 37 9.35 -12.47 1.39
C LEU A 37 10.60 -11.58 1.48
N ASN A 38 11.73 -12.13 1.97
CA ASN A 38 13.01 -11.42 2.05
C ASN A 38 13.53 -10.93 0.68
N LYS A 39 13.43 -11.78 -0.35
CA LYS A 39 13.86 -11.43 -1.70
C LYS A 39 12.95 -10.40 -2.36
N ALA A 40 11.64 -10.47 -2.10
CA ALA A 40 10.68 -9.48 -2.55
C ALA A 40 10.94 -8.10 -1.92
N LEU A 41 11.31 -8.05 -0.64
CA LEU A 41 11.70 -6.81 0.06
C LEU A 41 12.95 -6.18 -0.55
N GLU A 42 14.03 -6.96 -0.74
CA GLU A 42 15.26 -6.50 -1.40
C GLU A 42 14.96 -5.95 -2.81
N PHE A 43 14.22 -6.73 -3.62
CA PHE A 43 13.84 -6.34 -4.96
C PHE A 43 13.02 -5.04 -5.00
N CYS A 44 12.02 -4.89 -4.12
CA CYS A 44 11.21 -3.68 -4.07
C CYS A 44 12.03 -2.47 -3.59
N ARG A 45 12.99 -2.67 -2.68
CA ARG A 45 13.89 -1.63 -2.19
C ARG A 45 14.82 -1.13 -3.29
N ASP A 46 15.42 -2.05 -4.06
CA ASP A 46 16.31 -1.72 -5.18
C ASP A 46 15.56 -0.96 -6.29
N ASN A 47 14.30 -1.33 -6.55
CA ASN A 47 13.45 -0.67 -7.53
C ASN A 47 12.69 0.55 -7.00
N GLN A 48 12.89 0.91 -5.72
CA GLN A 48 12.21 2.03 -5.06
C GLN A 48 10.67 1.96 -5.10
N TRP A 49 10.10 0.75 -5.05
CA TRP A 49 8.66 0.51 -5.03
C TRP A 49 8.10 0.66 -3.61
N HIS A 50 8.14 1.89 -3.08
CA HIS A 50 7.78 2.18 -1.70
C HIS A 50 6.39 1.67 -1.28
N GLY A 51 5.40 1.72 -2.17
CA GLY A 51 4.07 1.18 -1.88
C GLY A 51 4.07 -0.34 -1.70
N VAL A 52 4.76 -1.06 -2.58
CA VAL A 52 4.85 -2.53 -2.54
C VAL A 52 5.73 -2.97 -1.37
N LEU A 53 6.79 -2.21 -1.07
CA LEU A 53 7.65 -2.43 0.08
C LEU A 53 6.86 -2.33 1.39
N ALA A 54 6.05 -1.27 1.57
CA ALA A 54 5.18 -1.14 2.73
C ALA A 54 4.19 -2.32 2.86
N ALA A 55 3.68 -2.83 1.73
CA ALA A 55 2.77 -3.98 1.71
C ALA A 55 3.47 -5.28 2.09
N LEU A 56 4.70 -5.47 1.64
CA LEU A 56 5.53 -6.62 2.01
C LEU A 56 5.92 -6.58 3.49
N GLU A 57 6.25 -5.41 4.03
CA GLU A 57 6.54 -5.22 5.46
C GLU A 57 5.33 -5.52 6.34
N GLU A 58 4.12 -5.12 5.91
CA GLU A 58 2.86 -5.47 6.59
C GLU A 58 2.66 -7.00 6.63
N ILE A 59 2.85 -7.70 5.50
CA ILE A 59 2.73 -9.16 5.42
C ILE A 59 3.79 -9.84 6.31
N HIS A 60 5.01 -9.31 6.36
CA HIS A 60 6.08 -9.82 7.21
C HIS A 60 5.70 -9.72 8.69
N SER A 61 5.26 -8.53 9.12
CA SER A 61 4.85 -8.28 10.49
C SER A 61 3.69 -9.15 10.96
N LEU A 62 2.79 -9.54 10.04
CA LEU A 62 1.69 -10.48 10.34
C LEU A 62 2.17 -11.93 10.48
N THR A 63 3.26 -12.29 9.80
CA THR A 63 3.82 -13.65 9.80
C THR A 63 4.67 -13.92 11.06
N ASP A 64 5.39 -12.91 11.56
CA ASP A 64 6.21 -13.02 12.78
C ASP A 64 5.41 -12.87 14.10
N GLY A 65 4.12 -12.53 14.03
CA GLY A 65 3.27 -12.25 15.19
C GLY A 65 2.57 -13.44 15.84
N ASP A 66 2.79 -14.67 15.36
CA ASP A 66 2.11 -15.90 15.83
C ASP A 66 3.01 -16.82 16.69
N SER A 67 4.07 -16.30 17.31
CA SER A 67 4.95 -17.08 18.21
C SER A 67 4.65 -16.90 19.70
#